data_AF-A0A5S4T491-F1
#
_entry.id   AF-A0A5S4T491-F1
#
_cell.length_a   1.000
_cell.length_b   1.000
_cell.length_c   1.000
_cell.angle_alpha   90.00
_cell.angle_beta   90.00
_cell.angle_gamma   90.00
#
_symmetry.space_group_name_H-M   'P 1'
#
loop_
_entity.id
_entity.type
_entity.pdbx_description
1 polymer ?
#
loop_
_entity_poly.entity_id
_entity_poly.type
_entity_poly.pdbx_seq_one_letter_code
_entity_poly.pdbx_strand_id
1 'polypeptide(L)'
;MKAPSHTHHERGATIVEFALALLVFLMFLFGIMDFSRMLFTWVAANEAARAGARYAAVCDDTSQQAKVLARMQALLPQVSSINVSWAPTGCTAASCQSVTVAITGLKFQWISPIAGQGLQAAIPMPGFSSTLPREVMRQDINSSTACSS
;
A
#
# COMPACT_ATOMS: atom_id res chain seq x y z
N MET A 1 55.50 -46.57 -24.15
CA MET A 1 55.00 -45.75 -23.03
C MET A 1 53.92 -44.83 -23.56
N LYS A 2 52.67 -44.96 -23.12
CA LYS A 2 51.53 -44.11 -23.54
C LYS A 2 51.06 -43.34 -22.32
N ALA A 3 51.19 -42.02 -22.35
CA ALA A 3 50.82 -41.14 -21.25
C ALA A 3 49.28 -41.08 -21.12
N PRO A 4 48.74 -41.09 -19.89
CA PRO A 4 47.30 -40.96 -19.68
C PRO A 4 46.84 -39.53 -19.96
N SER A 5 45.81 -39.37 -20.81
CA SER A 5 45.18 -38.07 -21.03
C SER A 5 44.23 -37.75 -19.88
N HIS A 6 44.50 -36.68 -19.15
CA HIS A 6 43.65 -36.13 -18.10
C HIS A 6 42.40 -35.49 -18.74
N THR A 7 41.32 -36.25 -18.91
CA THR A 7 40.02 -35.67 -19.30
C THR A 7 39.47 -34.90 -18.10
N HIS A 8 39.62 -33.59 -18.15
CA HIS A 8 39.23 -32.67 -17.09
C HIS A 8 37.71 -32.67 -16.88
N HIS A 9 37.32 -32.51 -15.61
CA HIS A 9 35.97 -32.51 -15.06
C HIS A 9 35.14 -31.27 -15.48
N GLU A 10 34.94 -31.03 -16.78
CA GLU A 10 34.25 -29.81 -17.25
C GLU A 10 32.72 -29.83 -17.03
N ARG A 11 32.12 -31.02 -16.88
CA ARG A 11 30.66 -31.14 -16.68
C ARG A 11 30.15 -30.56 -15.36
N GLY A 12 30.99 -30.49 -14.33
CA GLY A 12 30.62 -29.89 -13.05
C GLY A 12 30.71 -28.36 -13.06
N ALA A 13 31.65 -27.81 -13.84
CA ALA A 13 31.89 -26.36 -13.90
C ALA A 13 30.73 -25.61 -14.56
N THR A 14 30.16 -26.16 -15.64
CA THR A 14 29.03 -25.53 -16.36
C THR A 14 27.77 -25.42 -15.51
N ILE A 15 27.52 -26.39 -14.62
CA ILE A 15 26.39 -26.36 -13.68
C ILE A 15 26.58 -25.22 -12.66
N VAL A 16 27.81 -24.98 -12.20
CA VAL A 16 28.13 -23.92 -11.25
C VAL A 16 28.00 -22.54 -11.90
N GLU A 17 28.52 -22.36 -13.12
CA GLU A 17 28.38 -21.11 -13.86
C GLU A 17 26.91 -20.75 -14.12
N PHE A 18 26.10 -21.74 -14.53
CA PHE A 18 24.67 -21.56 -14.70
C PHE A 18 23.97 -21.21 -13.38
N ALA A 19 24.32 -21.87 -12.27
CA ALA A 19 23.75 -21.58 -10.97
C ALA A 19 24.05 -20.15 -10.51
N LEU A 20 25.27 -19.65 -10.74
CA LEU A 20 25.63 -18.27 -10.42
C LEU A 20 24.87 -17.26 -11.28
N ALA A 21 24.74 -17.50 -12.59
CA ALA A 21 23.95 -16.64 -13.47
C ALA A 21 22.46 -16.63 -13.08
N LEU A 22 21.90 -17.80 -12.75
CA LEU A 22 20.52 -17.94 -12.28
C LEU A 22 20.29 -17.16 -10.97
N LEU A 23 21.21 -17.23 -10.02
CA LEU A 23 21.10 -16.50 -8.75
C LEU A 23 21.01 -14.99 -8.98
N VAL A 24 21.88 -14.44 -9.82
CA VAL A 24 21.87 -13.02 -10.18
C VAL A 24 20.56 -12.66 -10.88
N PHE A 25 20.12 -13.49 -11.83
CA PHE A 25 18.86 -13.29 -12.54
C PHE A 25 17.63 -13.27 -11.60
N LEU A 26 17.56 -14.21 -10.66
CA LEU A 26 16.49 -14.27 -9.66
C LEU A 26 16.50 -13.06 -8.72
N MET A 27 17.67 -12.57 -8.34
CA MET A 27 17.80 -11.35 -7.53
C MET A 27 17.21 -10.14 -8.26
N PHE A 28 17.49 -9.98 -9.56
CA PHE A 28 16.88 -8.92 -10.37
C PHE A 28 15.37 -9.09 -10.50
N LEU A 29 14.90 -10.33 -10.75
CA LEU A 29 13.47 -10.62 -10.89
C LEU A 29 12.69 -10.23 -9.62
N PHE A 30 13.17 -10.66 -8.45
CA PHE A 30 12.53 -10.32 -7.17
C PHE A 30 12.61 -8.83 -6.87
N GLY A 31 13.72 -8.16 -7.19
CA GLY A 31 13.84 -6.71 -7.05
C GLY A 31 12.79 -5.94 -7.87
N ILE A 32 12.58 -6.33 -9.13
CA ILE A 32 11.56 -5.71 -9.99
C ILE A 32 10.14 -6.00 -9.49
N MET A 33 9.88 -7.23 -9.02
CA MET A 33 8.56 -7.60 -8.47
C MET A 33 8.21 -6.78 -7.22
N ASP A 34 9.14 -6.61 -6.30
CA ASP A 34 8.92 -5.79 -5.10
C ASP A 34 8.69 -4.32 -5.46
N PHE A 35 9.48 -3.76 -6.39
CA PHE A 35 9.28 -2.38 -6.85
C PHE A 35 7.91 -2.18 -7.52
N SER A 36 7.48 -3.15 -8.33
CA SER A 36 6.16 -3.12 -8.98
C SER A 36 5.03 -3.11 -7.95
N ARG A 37 5.13 -3.96 -6.91
CA ARG A 37 4.16 -3.98 -5.82
C ARG A 37 4.19 -2.69 -5.01
N MET A 38 5.36 -2.13 -4.73
CA MET A 38 5.50 -0.87 -4.02
C MET A 38 4.75 0.26 -4.73
N LEU A 39 4.98 0.45 -6.04
CA LEU A 39 4.29 1.47 -6.83
C LEU A 39 2.77 1.22 -6.88
N PHE A 40 2.34 -0.03 -7.04
CA PHE A 40 0.92 -0.38 -7.00
C PHE A 40 0.28 0.02 -5.66
N THR A 41 0.93 -0.25 -4.53
CA THR A 41 0.42 0.14 -3.21
C THR A 41 0.37 1.65 -3.02
N TRP A 42 1.30 2.39 -3.62
CA TRP A 42 1.34 3.86 -3.58
C TRP A 42 0.12 4.46 -4.30
N VAL A 43 -0.21 3.97 -5.49
CA VAL A 43 -1.39 4.41 -6.24
C VAL A 43 -2.68 4.01 -5.53
N ALA A 44 -2.75 2.77 -5.04
CA ALA A 44 -3.92 2.26 -4.35
C ALA A 44 -4.17 2.99 -3.01
N ALA A 45 -3.12 3.44 -2.31
CA ALA A 45 -3.24 4.27 -1.11
C ALA A 45 -3.86 5.65 -1.41
N ASN A 46 -3.46 6.27 -2.51
CA ASN A 46 -4.04 7.55 -2.93
C ASN A 46 -5.53 7.41 -3.28
N GLU A 47 -5.90 6.37 -4.02
CA GLU A 47 -7.30 6.10 -4.34
C GLU A 47 -8.12 5.74 -3.09
N ALA A 48 -7.54 4.96 -2.17
CA ALA A 48 -8.17 4.66 -0.88
C ALA A 48 -8.40 5.93 -0.05
N ALA A 49 -7.44 6.85 0.03
CA ALA A 49 -7.61 8.12 0.74
C ALA A 49 -8.73 8.97 0.12
N ARG A 50 -8.81 9.03 -1.21
CA ARG A 50 -9.89 9.73 -1.92
C ARG A 50 -11.25 9.09 -1.70
N ALA A 51 -11.34 7.76 -1.76
CA ALA A 51 -12.56 7.03 -1.49
C ALA A 51 -13.02 7.19 -0.03
N GLY A 52 -12.08 7.15 0.92
CA GLY A 52 -12.33 7.40 2.33
C GLY A 52 -12.84 8.82 2.58
N ALA A 53 -12.25 9.84 1.96
CA ALA A 53 -12.70 11.22 2.09
C ALA A 53 -14.10 11.46 1.48
N ARG A 54 -14.42 10.80 0.37
CA ARG A 54 -15.78 10.81 -0.20
C ARG A 54 -16.79 10.15 0.72
N TYR A 55 -16.47 8.97 1.23
CA TYR A 55 -17.34 8.27 2.17
C TYR A 55 -17.57 9.08 3.44
N ALA A 56 -16.51 9.70 3.98
CA ALA A 56 -16.61 10.60 5.12
C ALA A 56 -17.48 11.82 4.80
N ALA A 57 -17.32 12.47 3.64
CA ALA A 57 -18.15 13.61 3.24
C ALA A 57 -19.63 13.25 3.06
N VAL A 58 -19.94 12.06 2.54
CA VAL A 58 -21.33 11.60 2.34
C VAL A 58 -22.00 11.22 3.65
N CYS A 59 -21.29 10.51 4.53
CA CYS A 59 -21.83 9.99 5.77
C CYS A 59 -21.79 10.95 6.94
N ASP A 60 -20.90 11.94 6.88
CA ASP A 60 -20.84 13.09 7.78
C ASP A 60 -20.84 12.72 9.27
N ASP A 61 -20.34 11.53 9.59
CA ASP A 61 -20.36 10.99 10.94
C ASP A 61 -18.94 11.06 11.51
N THR A 62 -18.74 12.08 12.35
CA THR A 62 -17.46 12.37 13.02
C THR A 62 -17.04 11.26 13.99
N SER A 63 -17.96 10.36 14.36
CA SER A 63 -17.71 9.28 15.32
C SER A 63 -17.37 7.93 14.67
N GLN A 64 -17.66 7.76 13.38
CA GLN A 64 -17.59 6.46 12.68
C GLN A 64 -16.34 6.30 11.82
N GLN A 65 -15.19 6.66 12.36
CA GLN A 65 -13.90 6.45 11.70
C GLN A 65 -13.66 4.97 11.32
N ALA A 66 -14.21 4.03 12.07
CA ALA A 66 -14.12 2.60 11.79
C ALA A 66 -14.74 2.21 10.44
N LYS A 67 -15.85 2.85 10.03
CA LYS A 67 -16.49 2.59 8.73
C LYS A 67 -15.68 3.15 7.57
N VAL A 68 -15.11 4.35 7.75
CA VAL A 68 -14.16 4.94 6.79
C VAL A 68 -12.96 4.01 6.60
N LEU A 69 -12.40 3.50 7.70
CA LEU A 69 -11.30 2.53 7.67
C LEU A 69 -11.69 1.26 6.93
N ALA A 70 -12.85 0.66 7.23
CA ALA A 70 -13.33 -0.55 6.55
C ALA A 70 -13.48 -0.33 5.03
N ARG A 71 -13.99 0.84 4.62
CA ARG A 71 -14.11 1.18 3.20
C ARG A 71 -12.76 1.32 2.52
N MET A 72 -11.78 1.90 3.22
CA MET A 72 -10.40 2.00 2.74
C MET A 72 -9.70 0.64 2.69
N GLN A 73 -9.97 -0.25 3.65
CA GLN A 73 -9.44 -1.61 3.69
C GLN A 73 -9.93 -2.50 2.54
N ALA A 74 -11.12 -2.23 2.00
CA ALA A 74 -11.61 -2.90 0.79
C ALA A 74 -10.74 -2.63 -0.45
N LEU A 75 -10.02 -1.49 -0.47
CA LEU A 75 -9.08 -1.13 -1.53
C LEU A 75 -7.64 -1.46 -1.15
N LEU A 76 -7.29 -1.27 0.13
CA LEU A 76 -5.95 -1.45 0.65
C LEU A 76 -5.99 -2.18 2.02
N PRO A 77 -6.03 -3.52 2.05
CA PRO A 77 -6.26 -4.29 3.28
C PRO A 77 -5.13 -4.15 4.33
N GLN A 78 -3.96 -3.70 3.89
CA GLN A 78 -2.78 -3.42 4.71
C GLN A 78 -2.85 -2.09 5.49
N VAL A 79 -3.91 -1.29 5.31
CA VAL A 79 -4.17 -0.09 6.12
C VAL A 79 -4.70 -0.49 7.49
N SER A 80 -3.98 -0.11 8.54
CA SER A 80 -4.34 -0.38 9.94
C SER A 80 -4.77 0.87 10.70
N SER A 81 -4.29 2.05 10.31
CA SER A 81 -4.63 3.31 10.96
C SER A 81 -4.86 4.43 9.95
N ILE A 82 -5.84 5.28 10.25
CA ILE A 82 -6.15 6.49 9.50
C ILE A 82 -6.35 7.63 10.49
N ASN A 83 -6.24 8.86 10.02
CA ASN A 83 -6.64 10.05 10.73
C ASN A 83 -7.73 10.75 9.93
N VAL A 84 -8.87 11.03 10.57
CA VAL A 84 -9.97 11.79 9.97
C VAL A 84 -10.12 13.07 10.78
N SER A 85 -9.79 14.20 10.16
CA SER A 85 -9.91 15.51 10.80
C SER A 85 -10.99 16.35 10.11
N TRP A 86 -11.86 16.93 10.93
CA TRP A 86 -12.94 17.80 10.48
C TRP A 86 -12.59 19.25 10.82
N ALA A 87 -12.86 20.16 9.89
CA ALA A 87 -12.68 21.58 10.11
C ALA A 87 -14.02 22.33 9.94
N PRO A 88 -14.35 23.29 10.81
CA PRO A 88 -13.62 23.69 12.04
C PRO A 88 -13.75 22.66 13.19
N THR A 89 -12.80 22.66 14.13
CA THR A 89 -12.74 21.66 15.23
C THR A 89 -14.01 21.65 16.08
N GLY A 90 -14.56 20.46 16.36
CA GLY A 90 -15.80 20.31 17.13
C GLY A 90 -17.07 20.58 16.32
N CYS A 91 -16.96 20.68 15.00
CA CYS A 91 -18.12 20.76 14.12
C CYS A 91 -18.94 19.46 14.15
N THR A 92 -20.24 19.62 14.00
CA THR A 92 -21.20 18.55 13.72
C THR A 92 -21.40 18.42 12.21
N ALA A 93 -22.04 17.33 11.78
CA ALA A 93 -22.47 17.13 10.39
C ALA A 93 -23.08 18.40 9.74
N ALA A 94 -23.91 19.12 10.50
CA ALA A 94 -24.57 20.33 10.02
C ALA A 94 -23.68 21.59 9.94
N SER A 95 -22.44 21.56 10.42
CA SER A 95 -21.56 22.73 10.55
C SER A 95 -20.15 22.54 10.00
N CYS A 96 -19.74 21.32 9.66
CA CYS A 96 -18.41 21.06 9.11
C CYS A 96 -18.24 21.68 7.72
N GLN A 97 -17.10 22.35 7.50
CA GLN A 97 -16.73 23.00 6.24
C GLN A 97 -15.85 22.12 5.36
N SER A 98 -15.06 21.23 5.95
CA SER A 98 -14.25 20.28 5.20
C SER A 98 -13.91 19.05 6.04
N VAL A 99 -13.70 17.94 5.35
CA VAL A 99 -13.18 16.70 5.91
C VAL A 99 -11.85 16.35 5.26
N THR A 100 -10.86 16.03 6.06
CA THR A 100 -9.56 15.54 5.59
C THR A 100 -9.35 14.13 6.11
N VAL A 101 -9.11 13.19 5.21
CA VAL A 101 -8.77 11.80 5.54
C VAL A 101 -7.33 11.56 5.17
N ALA A 102 -6.53 11.13 6.14
CA ALA A 102 -5.13 10.80 5.96
C ALA A 102 -4.83 9.35 6.37
N ILE A 103 -4.00 8.66 5.61
CA ILE A 103 -3.51 7.32 5.97
C ILE A 103 -2.28 7.48 6.86
N THR A 104 -2.28 6.84 8.03
CA THR A 104 -1.15 6.84 8.96
C THR A 104 -0.58 5.44 9.12
N GLY A 105 0.73 5.31 9.29
CA GLY A 105 1.35 4.03 9.68
C GLY A 105 1.28 2.91 8.63
N LEU A 106 1.16 3.23 7.34
CA LEU A 106 1.21 2.23 6.27
C LEU A 106 2.63 1.62 6.20
N LYS A 107 2.75 0.34 6.55
CA LYS A 107 4.01 -0.41 6.51
C LYS A 107 4.02 -1.34 5.30
N PHE A 108 4.87 -1.04 4.31
CA PHE A 108 5.11 -1.98 3.21
C PHE A 108 5.81 -3.24 3.74
N GLN A 109 5.33 -4.42 3.34
CA GLN A 109 5.99 -5.70 3.61
C GLN A 109 6.67 -6.17 2.33
N TRP A 110 8.00 -6.22 2.35
CA TRP A 110 8.81 -6.74 1.25
C TRP A 110 8.64 -8.24 1.13
N ILE A 111 8.50 -8.75 -0.09
CA ILE A 111 8.38 -10.19 -0.32
C ILE A 111 9.75 -10.84 -0.57
N SER A 112 10.71 -10.09 -1.11
CA SER A 112 12.05 -10.64 -1.33
C SER A 112 12.77 -10.92 0.00
N PRO A 113 13.45 -12.07 0.12
CA PRO A 113 14.22 -12.40 1.33
C PRO A 113 15.31 -11.37 1.64
N ILE A 114 15.93 -10.78 0.60
CA ILE A 114 17.03 -9.83 0.73
C ILE A 114 16.53 -8.50 1.32
N ALA A 115 15.43 -7.95 0.82
CA ALA A 115 14.85 -6.72 1.36
C ALA A 115 14.09 -6.98 2.68
N GLY A 116 13.37 -8.10 2.80
CA GLY A 116 12.59 -8.44 3.99
C GLY A 116 13.43 -8.77 5.24
N GLN A 117 14.60 -9.39 5.08
CA GLN A 117 15.49 -9.74 6.20
C GLN A 117 16.60 -8.70 6.42
N GLY A 118 17.12 -8.06 5.37
CA GLY A 118 18.26 -7.12 5.44
C GLY A 118 17.88 -5.64 5.51
N LEU A 119 16.71 -5.26 4.99
CA LEU A 119 16.18 -3.89 5.00
C LEU A 119 14.87 -3.86 5.81
N GLN A 120 14.94 -4.19 7.10
CA GLN A 120 13.83 -4.03 8.05
C GLN A 120 13.37 -2.56 8.23
N ALA A 121 13.92 -1.62 7.46
CA ALA A 121 13.39 -0.29 7.35
C ALA A 121 12.04 -0.38 6.62
N ALA A 122 10.96 -0.52 7.39
CA ALA A 122 9.65 -0.09 6.95
C ALA A 122 9.80 1.39 6.56
N ILE A 123 10.08 1.67 5.28
CA ILE A 123 10.20 3.03 4.78
C ILE A 123 8.84 3.66 5.05
N PRO A 124 8.75 4.68 5.92
CA PRO A 124 7.49 5.33 6.21
C PRO A 124 7.02 5.95 4.90
N MET A 125 5.95 5.41 4.33
CA MET A 125 5.35 6.04 3.18
C MET A 125 4.84 7.43 3.60
N PRO A 126 5.02 8.46 2.76
CA PRO A 126 4.47 9.77 3.06
C PRO A 126 2.95 9.64 3.25
N GLY A 127 2.44 10.31 4.29
CA GLY A 127 1.01 10.28 4.59
C GLY A 127 0.22 10.85 3.42
N PHE A 128 -0.59 10.01 2.79
CA PHE A 128 -1.54 10.48 1.78
C PHE A 128 -2.73 11.08 2.48
N SER A 129 -3.11 12.29 2.08
CA SER A 129 -4.32 12.94 2.57
C SER A 129 -5.16 13.46 1.42
N SER A 130 -6.48 13.35 1.56
CA SER A 130 -7.45 13.93 0.64
C SER A 130 -8.43 14.77 1.45
N THR A 131 -8.64 16.02 1.01
CA THR A 131 -9.57 16.96 1.64
C THR A 131 -10.74 17.21 0.72
N LEU A 132 -11.96 17.08 1.24
CA LEU A 132 -13.19 17.42 0.53
C LEU A 132 -13.93 18.55 1.26
N PRO A 133 -14.40 19.59 0.54
CA PRO A 133 -15.19 20.67 1.10
C PRO A 133 -16.66 20.28 1.31
N ARG A 134 -17.35 21.05 2.14
CA ARG A 134 -18.77 20.89 2.50
C ARG A 134 -19.72 20.89 1.32
N GLU A 135 -19.36 21.55 0.23
CA GLU A 135 -20.16 21.57 -0.99
C GLU A 135 -20.52 20.17 -1.48
N VAL A 136 -19.70 19.18 -1.17
CA VAL A 136 -19.90 17.79 -1.57
C VAL A 136 -20.53 16.93 -0.46
N MET A 137 -20.76 17.51 0.74
CA MET A 137 -21.34 16.79 1.87
C MET A 137 -22.86 16.66 1.72
N ARG A 138 -23.36 15.42 1.79
CA ARG A 138 -24.79 15.07 1.82
C ARG A 138 -25.63 15.55 0.63
N GLN A 139 -25.01 15.85 -0.51
CA GLN A 139 -25.73 16.19 -1.74
C GLN A 139 -26.38 14.96 -2.42
N ASP A 140 -26.01 13.75 -2.00
CA ASP A 140 -26.51 12.51 -2.59
C ASP A 140 -27.80 12.03 -1.91
N ILE A 141 -28.82 11.78 -2.74
CA ILE A 141 -30.15 11.35 -2.33
C ILE A 141 -30.15 9.98 -1.61
N ASN A 142 -29.09 9.20 -1.77
CA ASN A 142 -28.93 7.84 -1.22
C ASN A 142 -27.92 7.76 -0.06
N SER A 143 -27.50 8.89 0.50
CA SER A 143 -26.50 8.96 1.58
C SER A 143 -26.85 8.03 2.76
N SER A 144 -28.12 8.00 3.18
CA SER A 144 -28.57 7.16 4.29
C SER A 144 -28.33 5.66 4.08
N THR A 145 -28.46 5.16 2.85
CA THR A 145 -28.21 3.76 2.49
C THR A 145 -26.71 3.48 2.35
N ALA A 146 -25.93 4.44 1.83
CA ALA A 146 -24.48 4.30 1.69
C ALA A 146 -23.76 4.24 3.05
N CYS A 147 -24.37 4.78 4.11
CA CYS A 147 -23.77 4.90 5.44
C CYS A 147 -24.21 3.81 6.44
N SER A 148 -25.22 3.01 6.08
CA SER A 148 -25.72 1.91 6.90
C SER A 148 -24.98 0.57 6.70
N SER A 149 -24.17 0.47 5.64
CA SER A 149 -23.39 -0.73 5.28
C SER A 149 -21.98 -0.75 5.85
#